data_AF-A0AAD3DBH5-F1
#
_entry.id   AF-A0AAD3DBH5-F1
#
_cell.length_a   1.000
_cell.length_b   1.000
_cell.length_c   1.000
_cell.angle_alpha   90.00
_cell.angle_beta   90.00
_cell.angle_gamma   90.00
#
_symmetry.space_group_name_H-M   'P 1'
#
loop_
_entity.id
_entity.type
_entity.pdbx_description
1 polymer ?
#
loop_
_entity_poly.entity_id
_entity_poly.type
_entity_poly.pdbx_seq_one_letter_code
_entity_poly.pdbx_strand_id
1 'polypeptide(L)'
;MKSLATHCSILYLLLNSLAGAAFGFSIKNHANLIPASTESLVSTQIGSASATTETRRQSLVKLISTVSTVGIYTAFPSPTFALEDATNNSNKRVAIIGGSGRTGMSVAETIASDAYKMNGMIMTRSGKDPFQIVKLPPSTKERLSLYPGSVDVRDANGVFQALKESSPNYVVYAASASKQGGNSFDVDDVGVENVALACKEIGARLILISALAVDRPQSKSFQITNTIGGYMDKIMDAKLNGETKCKQILGKNYVIIRPGVLLSGKSKGGASDIELNQGDLIGGGLGRDELAGIVAGAIESNVSGVTVEAYRIKTRTKLQPEFPMTSGNELTASTYTGLFANANSD
;
A
#
# COMPACT_ATOMS: atom_id res chain seq x y z
N MET A 1 46.14 -35.61 36.35
CA MET A 1 46.98 -34.47 36.82
C MET A 1 48.02 -34.16 35.76
N LYS A 2 47.92 -32.96 35.15
CA LYS A 2 48.80 -32.23 34.18
C LYS A 2 47.83 -31.35 33.35
N SER A 3 47.46 -30.17 33.84
CA SER A 3 48.13 -28.86 33.74
C SER A 3 48.02 -28.18 32.37
N LEU A 4 47.16 -27.16 32.35
CA LEU A 4 47.21 -25.85 31.68
C LEU A 4 47.39 -25.71 30.15
N ALA A 5 46.32 -25.16 29.56
CA ALA A 5 46.25 -23.84 28.93
C ALA A 5 47.21 -23.48 27.79
N THR A 6 46.68 -23.38 26.56
CA THR A 6 47.00 -22.26 25.64
C THR A 6 46.02 -22.20 24.46
N HIS A 7 45.75 -20.97 23.98
CA HIS A 7 45.14 -20.58 22.69
C HIS A 7 43.68 -20.10 22.72
N CYS A 8 43.48 -19.01 23.45
CA CYS A 8 42.59 -17.92 23.06
C CYS A 8 43.51 -16.77 22.60
N SER A 9 43.56 -16.44 21.29
CA SER A 9 44.05 -15.16 20.70
C SER A 9 44.41 -15.31 19.21
N ILE A 10 43.44 -15.51 18.32
CA ILE A 10 43.54 -15.11 16.89
C ILE A 10 42.14 -14.66 16.44
N LEU A 11 41.68 -13.52 16.96
CA LEU A 11 40.49 -12.84 16.42
C LEU A 11 40.53 -11.34 16.77
N TYR A 12 41.65 -10.67 16.48
CA TYR A 12 41.76 -9.21 16.60
C TYR A 12 42.92 -8.72 15.72
N LEU A 13 42.78 -8.84 14.40
CA LEU A 13 43.62 -8.16 13.38
C LEU A 13 43.08 -8.48 11.98
N LEU A 14 41.91 -7.92 11.63
CA LEU A 14 41.44 -7.73 10.24
C LEU A 14 40.25 -6.74 10.19
N LEU A 15 40.38 -5.65 10.93
CA LEU A 15 39.47 -4.49 10.90
C LEU A 15 40.35 -3.25 10.82
N ASN A 16 40.94 -3.02 9.64
CA ASN A 16 41.50 -1.74 9.17
C ASN A 16 42.12 -1.91 7.77
N SER A 17 41.30 -1.99 6.72
CA SER A 17 41.62 -1.40 5.40
C SER A 17 40.35 -1.33 4.54
N LEU A 18 40.24 -0.26 3.75
CA LEU A 18 39.13 0.14 2.87
C LEU A 18 38.06 1.06 3.50
N ALA A 19 38.54 2.20 4.01
CA ALA A 19 37.87 3.47 3.82
C ALA A 19 38.14 3.97 2.38
N GLY A 20 37.11 4.33 1.62
CA GLY A 20 37.29 5.05 0.34
C GLY A 20 36.14 4.92 -0.65
N ALA A 21 35.04 5.63 -0.42
CA ALA A 21 34.17 6.27 -1.43
C ALA A 21 32.84 6.71 -0.77
N ALA A 22 32.89 7.80 0.00
CA ALA A 22 31.69 8.46 0.50
C ALA A 22 31.13 9.40 -0.59
N PHE A 23 29.92 9.12 -1.06
CA PHE A 23 29.14 10.05 -1.89
C PHE A 23 28.67 11.22 -1.00
N GLY A 24 29.12 12.43 -1.34
CA GLY A 24 28.76 13.66 -0.64
C GLY A 24 27.33 14.11 -0.94
N PHE A 25 26.51 14.20 0.10
CA PHE A 25 25.30 15.03 0.09
C PHE A 25 25.68 16.44 0.55
N SER A 26 25.66 17.40 -0.38
CA SER A 26 25.88 18.82 -0.14
C SER A 26 24.59 19.48 0.36
N ILE A 27 24.50 19.76 1.66
CA ILE A 27 23.49 20.65 2.25
C ILE A 27 24.08 22.07 2.28
N LYS A 28 23.54 22.98 1.47
CA LYS A 28 23.86 24.41 1.55
C LYS A 28 23.01 25.06 2.63
N ASN A 29 23.69 25.58 3.66
CA ASN A 29 23.17 26.51 4.66
C ASN A 29 23.33 27.96 4.18
N HIS A 30 22.27 28.76 4.32
CA HIS A 30 22.25 30.23 4.46
C HIS A 30 20.87 30.57 5.06
N ALA A 31 20.66 31.54 5.94
CA ALA A 31 21.51 32.44 6.71
C ALA A 31 20.64 33.05 7.83
N ASN A 32 21.30 33.38 8.95
CA ASN A 32 21.03 34.41 9.97
C ASN A 32 19.68 35.14 10.01
N LEU A 33 18.99 35.02 11.16
CA LEU A 33 18.16 36.08 11.72
C LEU A 33 18.54 36.34 13.19
N ILE A 34 18.64 37.63 13.49
CA ILE A 34 19.15 38.30 14.70
C ILE A 34 18.14 38.15 15.86
N PRO A 35 18.57 38.02 17.14
CA PRO A 35 17.66 38.07 18.28
C PRO A 35 17.43 39.53 18.72
N ALA A 36 16.16 39.95 18.78
CA ALA A 36 15.77 41.20 19.43
C ALA A 36 15.51 40.97 20.92
N SER A 37 15.91 41.98 21.69
CA SER A 37 16.06 42.06 23.13
C SER A 37 14.77 42.08 23.95
N THR A 38 14.92 41.62 25.18
CA THR A 38 14.13 41.89 26.39
C THR A 38 13.78 43.36 26.60
N GLU A 39 12.52 43.62 26.98
CA GLU A 39 12.17 44.66 27.97
C GLU A 39 11.00 44.18 28.84
N SER A 40 11.06 44.58 30.11
CA SER A 40 10.12 44.25 31.17
C SER A 40 9.51 45.51 31.78
N LEU A 41 8.33 45.31 32.40
CA LEU A 41 7.71 46.09 33.49
C LEU A 41 7.08 47.46 33.21
N VAL A 42 5.82 47.59 33.65
CA VAL A 42 5.17 48.65 34.48
C VAL A 42 3.65 48.53 34.24
N SER A 43 2.90 47.86 35.14
CA SER A 43 2.05 48.43 36.20
C SER A 43 1.01 49.46 35.74
N THR A 44 -0.29 49.21 35.97
CA THR A 44 -1.14 49.89 37.00
C THR A 44 -2.56 49.29 37.04
N GLN A 45 -3.09 49.23 38.27
CA GLN A 45 -4.39 48.76 38.81
C GLN A 45 -5.64 49.38 38.10
N ILE A 46 -6.89 48.93 38.28
CA ILE A 46 -7.77 49.05 39.48
C ILE A 46 -9.11 48.30 39.26
N GLY A 47 -9.64 47.67 40.32
CA GLY A 47 -11.09 47.54 40.63
C GLY A 47 -11.70 46.13 40.51
N SER A 48 -11.85 45.34 41.60
CA SER A 48 -13.00 45.30 42.56
C SER A 48 -14.34 44.86 41.90
N ALA A 49 -15.16 43.92 42.38
CA ALA A 49 -15.27 43.15 43.62
C ALA A 49 -16.37 42.03 43.47
N SER A 50 -16.50 41.20 44.52
CA SER A 50 -17.60 40.27 44.89
C SER A 50 -17.69 38.92 44.14
N ALA A 51 -17.41 37.74 44.76
CA ALA A 51 -18.07 37.07 45.91
C ALA A 51 -19.57 36.82 45.62
N THR A 52 -20.10 35.60 45.56
CA THR A 52 -20.29 34.59 46.64
C THR A 52 -20.75 33.24 46.02
N THR A 53 -20.25 32.08 46.49
CA THR A 53 -20.95 31.01 47.29
C THR A 53 -22.21 30.42 46.59
N GLU A 54 -22.56 29.13 46.51
CA GLU A 54 -22.45 27.95 47.40
C GLU A 54 -23.17 26.78 46.62
N THR A 55 -22.56 25.62 46.35
CA THR A 55 -22.60 24.32 47.07
C THR A 55 -23.98 23.65 47.30
N ARG A 56 -24.05 22.33 46.98
CA ARG A 56 -24.97 21.26 47.47
C ARG A 56 -26.44 21.33 46.97
N ARG A 57 -27.14 20.24 46.62
CA ARG A 57 -27.18 18.90 47.22
C ARG A 57 -27.93 17.91 46.31
N GLN A 58 -27.36 16.70 46.16
CA GLN A 58 -27.97 15.36 46.18
C GLN A 58 -29.50 15.24 45.96
N SER A 59 -29.95 14.29 45.12
CA SER A 59 -30.36 12.93 45.54
C SER A 59 -31.26 12.20 44.53
N LEU A 60 -30.96 10.89 44.39
CA LEU A 60 -31.85 9.73 44.24
C LEU A 60 -32.73 9.50 42.99
N VAL A 61 -32.36 8.41 42.29
CA VAL A 61 -33.14 7.17 42.04
C VAL A 61 -34.55 7.31 41.44
N LYS A 62 -34.70 6.82 40.20
CA LYS A 62 -35.70 5.79 39.88
C LYS A 62 -35.35 5.02 38.61
N LEU A 63 -35.10 3.74 38.84
CA LEU A 63 -35.16 2.64 37.89
C LEU A 63 -36.60 2.53 37.34
N ILE A 64 -36.78 2.49 36.02
CA ILE A 64 -37.84 1.71 35.34
C ILE A 64 -37.33 1.40 33.94
N SER A 65 -37.21 0.10 33.69
CA SER A 65 -37.08 -0.54 32.40
C SER A 65 -38.32 -0.28 31.54
N THR A 66 -38.13 0.33 30.38
CA THR A 66 -39.09 0.17 29.27
C THR A 66 -38.29 -0.14 28.01
N VAL A 67 -38.37 -1.41 27.62
CA VAL A 67 -37.93 -1.91 26.32
C VAL A 67 -38.84 -1.28 25.27
N SER A 68 -38.35 -0.25 24.60
CA SER A 68 -38.93 0.24 23.35
C SER A 68 -37.98 -0.17 22.23
N THR A 69 -38.28 -1.31 21.62
CA THR A 69 -37.67 -1.77 20.38
C THR A 69 -38.13 -0.83 19.25
N VAL A 70 -37.50 0.33 19.13
CA VAL A 70 -37.65 1.19 17.96
C VAL A 70 -36.71 0.62 16.90
N GLY A 71 -37.25 -0.27 16.07
CA GLY A 71 -36.60 -0.71 14.85
C GLY A 71 -36.56 0.43 13.85
N ILE A 72 -35.58 1.33 13.98
CA ILE A 72 -35.22 2.27 12.92
C ILE A 72 -34.42 1.46 11.89
N TYR A 73 -35.11 0.84 10.93
CA TYR A 73 -34.48 0.43 9.69
C TYR A 73 -34.17 1.68 8.88
N THR A 74 -33.01 2.30 9.13
CA THR A 74 -32.41 3.17 8.13
C THR A 74 -31.98 2.28 6.97
N ALA A 75 -32.87 2.11 6.00
CA ALA A 75 -32.53 1.56 4.70
C ALA A 75 -31.56 2.54 4.02
N PHE A 76 -30.28 2.43 4.33
CA PHE A 76 -29.26 3.02 3.49
C PHE A 76 -29.34 2.30 2.15
N PRO A 77 -29.54 3.00 1.03
CA PRO A 77 -29.48 2.37 -0.27
C PRO A 77 -28.10 1.76 -0.41
N SER A 78 -28.02 0.43 -0.48
CA SER A 78 -26.79 -0.26 -0.84
C SER A 78 -26.33 0.34 -2.17
N PRO A 79 -25.06 0.80 -2.30
CA PRO A 79 -24.55 1.30 -3.56
C PRO A 79 -24.58 0.16 -4.58
N THR A 80 -25.69 0.09 -5.31
CA THR A 80 -25.92 -0.89 -6.36
C THR A 80 -25.28 -0.33 -7.59
N PHE A 81 -24.24 -0.99 -8.08
CA PHE A 81 -23.72 -0.72 -9.40
C PHE A 81 -24.84 -0.98 -10.40
N ALA A 82 -25.15 0.03 -11.23
CA ALA A 82 -26.11 -0.11 -12.31
C ALA A 82 -25.74 -1.32 -13.18
N LEU A 83 -26.71 -2.21 -13.41
CA LEU A 83 -26.61 -3.38 -14.28
C LEU A 83 -26.69 -2.94 -15.76
N GLU A 84 -26.05 -3.73 -16.64
CA GLU A 84 -25.88 -3.61 -18.12
C GLU A 84 -24.75 -2.66 -18.59
N ASP A 85 -23.84 -3.00 -19.51
CA ASP A 85 -23.89 -3.84 -20.73
C ASP A 85 -22.57 -4.64 -20.92
N ALA A 86 -22.61 -5.82 -21.56
CA ALA A 86 -21.51 -6.82 -21.57
C ALA A 86 -20.32 -6.53 -22.52
N THR A 87 -20.34 -5.43 -23.26
CA THR A 87 -19.29 -5.08 -24.23
C THR A 87 -18.58 -3.76 -23.93
N ASN A 88 -18.93 -3.09 -22.82
CA ASN A 88 -18.30 -1.85 -22.39
C ASN A 88 -17.33 -2.09 -21.23
N ASN A 89 -16.09 -1.61 -21.34
CA ASN A 89 -15.09 -1.60 -20.25
C ASN A 89 -15.59 -0.90 -18.97
N SER A 90 -16.71 -0.15 -19.04
CA SER A 90 -17.38 0.44 -17.90
C SER A 90 -17.98 -0.57 -16.91
N ASN A 91 -18.08 -1.85 -17.24
CA ASN A 91 -18.64 -2.85 -16.32
C ASN A 91 -17.61 -3.44 -15.35
N LYS A 92 -16.32 -3.08 -15.47
CA LYS A 92 -15.29 -3.53 -14.52
C LYS A 92 -15.39 -2.71 -13.23
N ARG A 93 -15.85 -3.38 -12.17
CA ARG A 93 -15.94 -2.84 -10.81
C ARG A 93 -14.69 -3.22 -10.03
N VAL A 94 -13.93 -2.21 -9.60
CA VAL A 94 -12.64 -2.40 -8.96
C VAL A 94 -12.69 -1.84 -7.54
N ALA A 95 -12.55 -2.68 -6.52
CA ALA A 95 -12.34 -2.22 -5.15
C ALA A 95 -10.85 -1.96 -4.91
N ILE A 96 -10.49 -0.82 -4.33
CA ILE A 96 -9.09 -0.43 -4.07
C ILE A 96 -8.88 -0.29 -2.57
N ILE A 97 -8.33 -1.33 -1.96
CA ILE A 97 -7.98 -1.37 -0.54
C ILE A 97 -6.68 -0.58 -0.33
N GLY A 98 -6.69 0.35 0.62
CA GLY A 98 -5.60 1.32 0.78
C GLY A 98 -5.69 2.46 -0.23
N GLY A 99 -6.88 2.74 -0.77
CA GLY A 99 -7.10 3.73 -1.82
C GLY A 99 -6.79 5.18 -1.43
N SER A 100 -6.71 5.49 -0.13
CA SER A 100 -6.24 6.81 0.34
C SER A 100 -4.72 6.98 0.35
N GLY A 101 -3.96 5.88 0.16
CA GLY A 101 -2.51 5.92 0.04
C GLY A 101 -2.08 6.47 -1.31
N ARG A 102 -0.82 6.95 -1.41
CA ARG A 102 -0.29 7.52 -2.66
C ARG A 102 -0.38 6.56 -3.85
N THR A 103 -0.09 5.27 -3.63
CA THR A 103 -0.16 4.25 -4.68
C THR A 103 -1.62 3.91 -5.00
N GLY A 104 -2.46 3.67 -3.99
CA GLY A 104 -3.89 3.37 -4.18
C GLY A 104 -4.64 4.49 -4.92
N MET A 105 -4.36 5.75 -4.59
CA MET A 105 -4.96 6.89 -5.29
C MET A 105 -4.47 6.98 -6.74
N SER A 106 -3.18 6.74 -6.99
CA SER A 106 -2.66 6.70 -8.37
C SER A 106 -3.32 5.61 -9.20
N VAL A 107 -3.62 4.44 -8.60
CA VAL A 107 -4.40 3.37 -9.24
C VAL A 107 -5.82 3.86 -9.53
N ALA A 108 -6.50 4.43 -8.54
CA ALA A 108 -7.86 4.96 -8.68
C ALA A 108 -7.99 5.95 -9.84
N GLU A 109 -7.12 6.97 -9.85
CA GLU A 109 -7.09 7.98 -10.92
C GLU A 109 -6.85 7.34 -12.29
N THR A 110 -5.95 6.36 -12.36
CA THR A 110 -5.59 5.70 -13.62
C THR A 110 -6.76 4.88 -14.16
N ILE A 111 -7.36 4.00 -13.35
CA ILE A 111 -8.45 3.14 -13.83
C ILE A 111 -9.71 3.94 -14.20
N ALA A 112 -9.95 5.07 -13.52
CA ALA A 112 -11.08 5.97 -13.78
C ALA A 112 -10.80 6.98 -14.90
N SER A 113 -9.56 7.07 -15.41
CA SER A 113 -9.23 7.98 -16.51
C SER A 113 -9.94 7.59 -17.80
N ASP A 114 -9.99 8.52 -18.76
CA ASP A 114 -10.59 8.29 -20.09
C ASP A 114 -9.91 7.15 -20.87
N ALA A 115 -8.69 6.77 -20.51
CA ALA A 115 -7.97 5.66 -21.13
C ALA A 115 -8.56 4.29 -20.74
N TYR A 116 -9.06 4.13 -19.51
CA TYR A 116 -9.49 2.83 -18.97
C TYR A 116 -10.99 2.77 -18.64
N LYS A 117 -11.60 3.89 -18.24
CA LYS A 117 -13.04 4.07 -18.02
C LYS A 117 -13.68 3.06 -17.05
N MET A 118 -12.92 2.50 -16.12
CA MET A 118 -13.41 1.54 -15.12
C MET A 118 -14.08 2.26 -13.95
N ASN A 119 -14.93 1.55 -13.21
CA ASN A 119 -15.55 2.06 -11.98
C ASN A 119 -14.73 1.63 -10.76
N GLY A 120 -14.14 2.61 -10.06
CA GLY A 120 -13.33 2.37 -8.87
C GLY A 120 -14.09 2.66 -7.59
N MET A 121 -14.00 1.77 -6.61
CA MET A 121 -14.46 1.99 -5.24
C MET A 121 -13.25 2.10 -4.31
N ILE A 122 -13.07 3.28 -3.72
CA ILE A 122 -12.02 3.56 -2.75
C ILE A 122 -12.40 2.98 -1.40
N MET A 123 -11.53 2.14 -0.85
CA MET A 123 -11.68 1.57 0.49
C MET A 123 -10.53 2.07 1.36
N THR A 124 -10.87 2.80 2.42
CA THR A 124 -9.89 3.43 3.32
C THR A 124 -10.01 2.88 4.73
N ARG A 125 -8.88 2.74 5.42
CA ARG A 125 -8.86 2.27 6.82
C ARG A 125 -9.70 3.16 7.75
N SER A 126 -9.72 4.47 7.49
CA SER A 126 -10.39 5.43 8.36
C SER A 126 -11.84 5.72 7.97
N GLY A 127 -12.31 5.22 6.82
CA GLY A 127 -13.58 5.62 6.22
C GLY A 127 -13.64 7.09 5.77
N LYS A 128 -12.52 7.82 5.86
CA LYS A 128 -12.47 9.22 5.45
C LYS A 128 -12.34 9.33 3.94
N ASP A 129 -13.09 10.25 3.37
CA ASP A 129 -13.07 10.57 1.95
C ASP A 129 -11.77 11.28 1.56
N PRO A 130 -10.89 10.66 0.75
CA PRO A 130 -9.68 11.33 0.28
C PRO A 130 -9.95 12.45 -0.74
N PHE A 131 -11.13 12.47 -1.39
CA PHE A 131 -11.50 13.46 -2.40
C PHE A 131 -11.87 14.83 -1.80
N GLN A 132 -11.94 14.95 -0.48
CA GLN A 132 -12.05 16.25 0.19
C GLN A 132 -10.82 17.13 -0.05
N ILE A 133 -9.67 16.50 -0.31
CA ILE A 133 -8.37 17.18 -0.48
C ILE A 133 -7.88 17.04 -1.92
N VAL A 134 -8.13 15.90 -2.57
CA VAL A 134 -7.69 15.63 -3.94
C VAL A 134 -8.67 16.21 -4.95
N LYS A 135 -8.17 17.13 -5.81
CA LYS A 135 -8.94 17.69 -6.92
C LYS A 135 -8.76 16.80 -8.15
N LEU A 136 -9.83 16.14 -8.58
CA LEU A 136 -9.85 15.30 -9.77
C LEU A 136 -10.67 15.95 -10.91
N PRO A 137 -10.36 15.64 -12.18
CA PRO A 137 -11.23 15.98 -13.29
C PRO A 137 -12.66 15.43 -13.06
N PRO A 138 -13.73 16.15 -13.47
CA PRO A 138 -15.10 15.68 -13.29
C PRO A 138 -15.36 14.28 -13.85
N SER A 139 -14.86 14.00 -15.07
CA SER A 139 -15.00 12.69 -15.73
C SER A 139 -14.37 11.54 -14.95
N THR A 140 -13.24 11.79 -14.28
CA THR A 140 -12.58 10.81 -13.39
C THR A 140 -13.38 10.65 -12.10
N LYS A 141 -13.86 11.75 -11.51
CA LYS A 141 -14.60 11.73 -10.26
C LYS A 141 -15.92 10.96 -10.37
N GLU A 142 -16.62 11.08 -11.49
CA GLU A 142 -17.88 10.35 -11.75
C GLU A 142 -17.72 8.83 -11.73
N ARG A 143 -16.50 8.30 -11.96
CA ARG A 143 -16.19 6.87 -11.96
C ARG A 143 -15.61 6.38 -10.65
N LEU A 144 -15.43 7.26 -9.67
CA LEU A 144 -14.88 6.93 -8.37
C LEU A 144 -15.94 7.11 -7.30
N SER A 145 -16.16 6.05 -6.52
CA SER A 145 -16.97 6.08 -5.32
C SER A 145 -16.11 5.79 -4.09
N LEU A 146 -16.59 6.20 -2.92
CA LEU A 146 -16.01 5.83 -1.62
C LEU A 146 -16.92 4.77 -0.99
N TYR A 147 -16.34 3.71 -0.44
CA TYR A 147 -17.09 2.79 0.40
C TYR A 147 -17.51 3.51 1.70
N PRO A 148 -18.80 3.52 2.08
CA PRO A 148 -19.32 4.25 3.24
C PRO A 148 -18.97 3.53 4.55
N GLY A 149 -17.69 3.47 4.89
CA GLY A 149 -17.21 2.78 6.07
C GLY A 149 -15.69 2.65 6.11
N SER A 150 -15.16 2.26 7.26
CA SER A 150 -13.76 1.88 7.39
C SER A 150 -13.53 0.46 6.92
N VAL A 151 -12.48 0.26 6.10
CA VAL A 151 -12.00 -1.07 5.71
C VAL A 151 -10.57 -1.23 6.22
N ASP A 152 -10.43 -1.84 7.40
CA ASP A 152 -9.14 -2.23 7.96
C ASP A 152 -8.87 -3.69 7.62
N VAL A 153 -7.79 -3.95 6.89
CA VAL A 153 -7.43 -5.31 6.42
C VAL A 153 -7.18 -6.30 7.55
N ARG A 154 -6.94 -5.79 8.77
CA ARG A 154 -6.73 -6.60 9.98
C ARG A 154 -8.06 -7.11 10.56
N ASP A 155 -9.18 -6.50 10.19
CA ASP A 155 -10.51 -6.96 10.53
C ASP A 155 -11.08 -7.82 9.40
N ALA A 156 -10.91 -9.14 9.53
CA ALA A 156 -11.36 -10.11 8.53
C ALA A 156 -12.86 -9.98 8.21
N ASN A 157 -13.70 -9.75 9.23
CA ASN A 157 -15.14 -9.62 9.06
C ASN A 157 -15.48 -8.31 8.34
N GLY A 158 -14.86 -7.20 8.73
CA GLY A 158 -15.03 -5.91 8.07
C GLY A 158 -14.65 -5.94 6.59
N VAL A 159 -13.51 -6.57 6.27
CA VAL A 159 -13.09 -6.81 4.87
C VAL A 159 -14.13 -7.62 4.10
N PHE A 160 -14.57 -8.74 4.69
CA PHE A 160 -15.53 -9.62 4.03
C PHE A 160 -16.85 -8.92 3.75
N GLN A 161 -17.43 -8.21 4.73
CA GLN A 161 -18.68 -7.48 4.54
C GLN A 161 -18.54 -6.38 3.48
N ALA A 162 -17.47 -5.59 3.54
CA ALA A 162 -17.24 -4.52 2.58
C ALA A 162 -17.13 -5.03 1.14
N LEU A 163 -16.39 -6.14 0.92
CA LEU A 163 -16.24 -6.75 -0.40
C LEU A 163 -17.53 -7.45 -0.86
N LYS A 164 -18.28 -8.08 0.05
CA LYS A 164 -19.59 -8.69 -0.27
C LYS A 164 -20.61 -7.65 -0.71
N GLU A 165 -20.75 -6.57 0.05
CA GLU A 165 -21.69 -5.47 -0.24
C GLU A 165 -21.36 -4.75 -1.55
N SER A 166 -20.08 -4.54 -1.82
CA SER A 166 -19.64 -3.88 -3.06
C SER A 166 -19.60 -4.81 -4.27
N SER A 167 -19.45 -6.13 -4.05
CA SER A 167 -19.39 -7.17 -5.09
C SER A 167 -18.49 -6.79 -6.29
N PRO A 168 -17.22 -6.40 -6.08
CA PRO A 168 -16.33 -6.02 -7.17
C PRO A 168 -15.94 -7.24 -8.02
N ASN A 169 -15.54 -6.99 -9.27
CA ASN A 169 -14.92 -8.02 -10.11
C ASN A 169 -13.43 -8.19 -9.79
N TYR A 170 -12.79 -7.07 -9.42
CA TYR A 170 -11.37 -6.99 -9.12
C TYR A 170 -11.15 -6.29 -7.77
N VAL A 171 -10.21 -6.79 -6.99
CA VAL A 171 -9.75 -6.14 -5.77
C VAL A 171 -8.27 -5.81 -5.94
N VAL A 172 -7.90 -4.54 -5.80
CA VAL A 172 -6.51 -4.10 -5.76
C VAL A 172 -6.09 -3.93 -4.31
N TYR A 173 -5.08 -4.69 -3.89
CA TYR A 173 -4.46 -4.55 -2.59
C TYR A 173 -3.29 -3.56 -2.68
N ALA A 174 -3.55 -2.31 -2.30
CA ALA A 174 -2.56 -1.23 -2.26
C ALA A 174 -2.27 -0.75 -0.82
N ALA A 175 -2.75 -1.48 0.19
CA ALA A 175 -2.40 -1.28 1.58
C ALA A 175 -1.01 -1.86 1.89
N SER A 176 -0.34 -1.28 2.88
CA SER A 176 0.93 -1.79 3.42
C SER A 176 1.13 -1.20 4.82
N ALA A 177 2.01 -1.81 5.61
CA ALA A 177 2.29 -1.35 6.95
C ALA A 177 2.67 0.13 7.00
N SER A 178 2.24 0.77 8.09
CA SER A 178 2.49 2.19 8.33
C SER A 178 2.42 2.45 9.83
N LYS A 179 3.05 3.54 10.29
CA LYS A 179 3.08 3.91 11.71
C LYS A 179 1.71 3.90 12.39
N GLN A 180 0.66 4.24 11.65
CA GLN A 180 -0.72 4.30 12.14
C GLN A 180 -1.59 3.11 11.70
N GLY A 181 -1.06 2.21 10.87
CA GLY A 181 -1.83 1.16 10.20
C GLY A 181 -1.58 -0.26 10.67
N GLY A 182 -0.69 -0.45 11.63
CA GLY A 182 -0.25 -1.77 12.06
C GLY A 182 1.14 -2.10 11.54
N ASN A 183 1.67 -3.21 12.03
CA ASN A 183 2.98 -3.70 11.62
C ASN A 183 2.89 -4.49 10.30
N SER A 184 4.06 -4.87 9.75
CA SER A 184 4.16 -5.57 8.48
C SER A 184 3.44 -6.92 8.46
N PHE A 185 3.50 -7.72 9.53
CA PHE A 185 2.77 -9.00 9.57
C PHE A 185 1.26 -8.80 9.68
N ASP A 186 0.79 -7.78 10.41
CA ASP A 186 -0.65 -7.51 10.49
C ASP A 186 -1.24 -7.15 9.12
N VAL A 187 -0.50 -6.37 8.33
CA VAL A 187 -1.02 -5.76 7.09
C VAL A 187 -0.57 -6.55 5.87
N ASP A 188 0.71 -6.80 5.69
CA ASP A 188 1.26 -7.39 4.46
C ASP A 188 1.23 -8.93 4.46
N ASP A 189 0.98 -9.57 5.61
CA ASP A 189 0.76 -11.03 5.73
C ASP A 189 -0.72 -11.34 6.04
N VAL A 190 -1.18 -11.08 7.27
CA VAL A 190 -2.55 -11.40 7.72
C VAL A 190 -3.60 -10.60 6.95
N GLY A 191 -3.34 -9.32 6.67
CA GLY A 191 -4.25 -8.48 5.88
C GLY A 191 -4.44 -8.99 4.44
N VAL A 192 -3.37 -9.52 3.83
CA VAL A 192 -3.45 -10.14 2.49
C VAL A 192 -4.27 -11.43 2.54
N GLU A 193 -4.06 -12.26 3.56
CA GLU A 193 -4.85 -13.48 3.79
C GLU A 193 -6.35 -13.18 3.91
N ASN A 194 -6.73 -12.21 4.74
CA ASN A 194 -8.12 -11.80 4.94
C ASN A 194 -8.78 -11.35 3.62
N VAL A 195 -8.07 -10.55 2.83
CA VAL A 195 -8.57 -10.08 1.53
C VAL A 195 -8.65 -11.23 0.52
N ALA A 196 -7.68 -12.14 0.50
CA ALA A 196 -7.70 -13.30 -0.39
C ALA A 196 -8.88 -14.24 -0.07
N LEU A 197 -9.17 -14.50 1.21
CA LEU A 197 -10.33 -15.29 1.63
C LEU A 197 -11.65 -14.63 1.19
N ALA A 198 -11.78 -13.32 1.41
CA ALA A 198 -12.98 -12.59 0.98
C ALA A 198 -13.13 -12.59 -0.55
N CYS A 199 -12.04 -12.38 -1.31
CA CYS A 199 -12.04 -12.46 -2.77
C CYS A 199 -12.47 -13.83 -3.28
N LYS A 200 -12.00 -14.91 -2.65
CA LYS A 200 -12.39 -16.28 -2.98
C LYS A 200 -13.89 -16.48 -2.83
N GLU A 201 -14.46 -16.01 -1.72
CA GLU A 201 -15.89 -16.17 -1.41
C GLU A 201 -16.78 -15.40 -2.39
N ILE A 202 -16.36 -14.21 -2.83
CA ILE A 202 -17.16 -13.41 -3.78
C ILE A 202 -16.79 -13.65 -5.26
N GLY A 203 -15.82 -14.53 -5.53
CA GLY A 203 -15.32 -14.80 -6.89
C GLY A 203 -14.53 -13.65 -7.53
N ALA A 204 -14.06 -12.67 -6.76
CA ALA A 204 -13.28 -11.54 -7.26
C ALA A 204 -11.81 -11.92 -7.49
N ARG A 205 -11.18 -11.33 -8.50
CA ARG A 205 -9.74 -11.48 -8.73
C ARG A 205 -8.94 -10.51 -7.87
N LEU A 206 -7.90 -10.99 -7.21
CA LEU A 206 -6.99 -10.15 -6.42
C LEU A 206 -5.80 -9.69 -7.26
N ILE A 207 -5.59 -8.38 -7.35
CA ILE A 207 -4.35 -7.76 -7.85
C ILE A 207 -3.54 -7.29 -6.63
N LEU A 208 -2.48 -8.02 -6.28
CA LEU A 208 -1.66 -7.75 -5.10
C LEU A 208 -0.42 -6.94 -5.49
N ILE A 209 -0.28 -5.75 -4.90
CA ILE A 209 0.95 -4.95 -5.00
C ILE A 209 1.90 -5.36 -3.88
N SER A 210 2.97 -6.05 -4.24
CA SER A 210 3.99 -6.56 -3.33
C SER A 210 5.29 -5.74 -3.43
N ALA A 211 6.45 -6.39 -3.44
CA ALA A 211 7.76 -5.77 -3.56
C ALA A 211 8.73 -6.65 -4.35
N LEU A 212 9.60 -6.01 -5.12
CA LEU A 212 10.74 -6.63 -5.78
C LEU A 212 11.70 -7.29 -4.77
N ALA A 213 12.34 -8.39 -5.15
CA ALA A 213 13.30 -9.18 -4.36
C ALA A 213 12.69 -9.95 -3.16
N VAL A 214 11.37 -10.05 -3.07
CA VAL A 214 10.66 -10.60 -1.91
C VAL A 214 10.86 -12.11 -1.73
N ASP A 215 11.17 -12.85 -2.79
CA ASP A 215 11.51 -14.28 -2.71
C ASP A 215 13.03 -14.53 -2.75
N ARG A 216 13.82 -13.48 -2.51
CA ARG A 216 15.29 -13.51 -2.48
C ARG A 216 15.81 -13.13 -1.09
N PRO A 217 15.64 -13.99 -0.06
CA PRO A 217 16.04 -13.67 1.31
C PRO A 217 17.55 -13.45 1.49
N GLN A 218 18.36 -13.99 0.59
CA GLN A 218 19.81 -13.78 0.56
C GLN A 218 20.21 -12.49 -0.18
N SER A 219 19.25 -11.79 -0.80
CA SER A 219 19.54 -10.55 -1.51
C SER A 219 19.86 -9.41 -0.55
N LYS A 220 20.81 -8.54 -0.95
CA LYS A 220 21.10 -7.31 -0.19
C LYS A 220 19.86 -6.43 -0.05
N SER A 221 19.06 -6.32 -1.12
CA SER A 221 17.81 -5.56 -1.12
C SER A 221 16.81 -6.07 -0.07
N PHE A 222 16.62 -7.40 0.01
CA PHE A 222 15.76 -8.02 1.03
C PHE A 222 16.28 -7.75 2.44
N GLN A 223 17.56 -8.05 2.69
CA GLN A 223 18.18 -7.90 4.01
C GLN A 223 18.13 -6.44 4.48
N ILE A 224 18.50 -5.48 3.63
CA ILE A 224 18.46 -4.05 3.97
C ILE A 224 17.02 -3.62 4.27
N THR A 225 16.05 -4.00 3.43
CA THR A 225 14.64 -3.60 3.63
C THR A 225 14.06 -4.17 4.92
N ASN A 226 14.45 -5.38 5.32
CA ASN A 226 14.01 -5.98 6.57
C ASN A 226 14.65 -5.36 7.82
N THR A 227 15.71 -4.56 7.69
CA THR A 227 16.37 -3.89 8.82
C THR A 227 15.86 -2.48 9.10
N ILE A 228 14.84 -1.99 8.38
CA ILE A 228 14.26 -0.65 8.55
C ILE A 228 13.68 -0.44 9.97
N GLY A 229 13.34 -1.53 10.68
CA GLY A 229 12.94 -1.53 12.08
C GLY A 229 11.56 -0.93 12.35
N GLY A 230 11.12 -1.00 13.61
CA GLY A 230 9.83 -0.48 14.04
C GLY A 230 8.64 -1.24 13.43
N TYR A 231 7.65 -0.52 12.89
CA TYR A 231 6.45 -1.14 12.30
C TYR A 231 6.69 -1.77 10.92
N MET A 232 7.84 -1.47 10.29
CA MET A 232 8.28 -2.05 9.01
C MET A 232 9.25 -3.21 9.21
N ASP A 233 9.46 -3.65 10.45
CA ASP A 233 10.37 -4.76 10.74
C ASP A 233 9.94 -5.99 9.96
N LYS A 234 10.90 -6.61 9.26
CA LYS A 234 10.70 -7.81 8.44
C LYS A 234 9.60 -7.69 7.37
N ILE A 235 9.41 -6.51 6.79
CA ILE A 235 8.34 -6.31 5.79
C ILE A 235 8.44 -7.23 4.57
N MET A 236 9.63 -7.61 4.12
CA MET A 236 9.79 -8.53 3.01
C MET A 236 9.39 -9.96 3.41
N ASP A 237 9.65 -10.37 4.65
CA ASP A 237 9.14 -11.67 5.15
C ASP A 237 7.60 -11.66 5.16
N ALA A 238 7.00 -10.58 5.67
CA ALA A 238 5.55 -10.45 5.71
C ALA A 238 4.92 -10.47 4.32
N LYS A 239 5.50 -9.73 3.36
CA LYS A 239 5.04 -9.73 1.96
C LYS A 239 5.20 -11.10 1.30
N LEU A 240 6.30 -11.82 1.54
CA LEU A 240 6.49 -13.18 1.01
C LEU A 240 5.44 -14.14 1.56
N ASN A 241 5.13 -14.05 2.85
CA ASN A 241 4.08 -14.84 3.48
C ASN A 241 2.70 -14.51 2.89
N GLY A 242 2.38 -13.22 2.76
CA GLY A 242 1.14 -12.74 2.17
C GLY A 242 0.96 -13.22 0.72
N GLU A 243 2.00 -13.15 -0.10
CA GLU A 243 2.00 -13.72 -1.44
C GLU A 243 1.73 -15.23 -1.41
N THR A 244 2.44 -15.97 -0.56
CA THR A 244 2.29 -17.42 -0.45
C THR A 244 0.85 -17.81 -0.08
N LYS A 245 0.27 -17.14 0.91
CA LYS A 245 -1.13 -17.35 1.33
C LYS A 245 -2.11 -16.97 0.22
N CYS A 246 -1.91 -15.83 -0.44
CA CYS A 246 -2.70 -15.39 -1.58
C CYS A 246 -2.77 -16.49 -2.66
N LYS A 247 -1.61 -17.03 -3.07
CA LYS A 247 -1.51 -18.12 -4.06
C LYS A 247 -2.24 -19.38 -3.60
N GLN A 248 -2.02 -19.80 -2.35
CA GLN A 248 -2.67 -20.98 -1.78
C GLN A 248 -4.20 -20.86 -1.72
N ILE A 249 -4.71 -19.69 -1.36
CA ILE A 249 -6.15 -19.46 -1.17
C ILE A 249 -6.87 -19.34 -2.51
N LEU A 250 -6.32 -18.55 -3.44
CA LEU A 250 -6.97 -18.16 -4.69
C LEU A 250 -6.65 -19.09 -5.87
N GLY A 251 -5.71 -20.01 -5.74
CA GLY A 251 -5.28 -20.89 -6.83
C GLY A 251 -4.66 -20.07 -7.95
N LYS A 252 -5.37 -19.86 -9.06
CA LYS A 252 -4.91 -18.96 -10.15
C LYS A 252 -5.66 -17.64 -10.21
N ASN A 253 -6.61 -17.35 -9.31
CA ASN A 253 -7.42 -16.13 -9.41
C ASN A 253 -6.74 -14.89 -8.80
N TYR A 254 -5.49 -14.63 -9.20
CA TYR A 254 -4.71 -13.48 -8.76
C TYR A 254 -3.77 -12.95 -9.86
N VAL A 255 -3.26 -11.73 -9.66
CA VAL A 255 -2.02 -11.23 -10.28
C VAL A 255 -1.20 -10.55 -9.18
N ILE A 256 0.07 -10.90 -9.06
CA ILE A 256 1.01 -10.29 -8.11
C ILE A 256 1.97 -9.39 -8.90
N ILE A 257 2.05 -8.13 -8.52
CA ILE A 257 2.96 -7.15 -9.11
C ILE A 257 3.97 -6.75 -8.05
N ARG A 258 5.26 -6.98 -8.32
CA ARG A 258 6.40 -6.67 -7.47
C ARG A 258 7.15 -5.45 -8.02
N PRO A 259 6.69 -4.22 -7.71
CA PRO A 259 7.43 -3.03 -8.10
C PRO A 259 8.75 -2.94 -7.33
N GLY A 260 9.77 -2.40 -7.98
CA GLY A 260 10.94 -1.91 -7.25
C GLY A 260 10.74 -0.51 -6.67
N VAL A 261 11.82 0.26 -6.58
CA VAL A 261 11.78 1.59 -5.93
C VAL A 261 10.83 2.53 -6.68
N LEU A 262 9.90 3.14 -5.94
CA LEU A 262 8.95 4.09 -6.51
C LEU A 262 9.59 5.47 -6.70
N LEU A 263 9.97 5.76 -7.94
CA LEU A 263 10.63 6.99 -8.37
C LEU A 263 9.65 8.15 -8.54
N SER A 264 10.20 9.36 -8.52
CA SER A 264 9.47 10.57 -8.94
C SER A 264 9.48 10.71 -10.47
N GLY A 265 8.40 11.32 -10.99
CA GLY A 265 8.23 11.59 -12.42
C GLY A 265 7.83 10.37 -13.25
N LYS A 266 7.44 10.63 -14.50
CA LYS A 266 6.98 9.63 -15.48
C LYS A 266 8.05 9.41 -16.53
N SER A 267 8.14 8.20 -17.07
CA SER A 267 8.85 7.95 -18.33
C SER A 267 8.12 8.61 -19.49
N LYS A 268 8.82 8.85 -20.60
CA LYS A 268 8.21 9.52 -21.77
C LYS A 268 7.45 8.52 -22.64
N GLY A 269 7.92 7.27 -22.71
CA GLY A 269 7.35 6.21 -23.53
C GLY A 269 6.19 5.45 -22.88
N GLY A 270 5.87 5.72 -21.60
CA GLY A 270 4.81 5.00 -20.90
C GLY A 270 5.13 3.51 -20.82
N ALA A 271 4.20 2.66 -21.26
CA ALA A 271 4.39 1.20 -21.26
C ALA A 271 5.63 0.73 -22.06
N SER A 272 5.99 1.43 -23.15
CA SER A 272 7.18 1.09 -23.95
C SER A 272 8.50 1.24 -23.19
N ASP A 273 8.52 2.03 -22.12
CA ASP A 273 9.70 2.22 -21.26
C ASP A 273 9.72 1.25 -20.06
N ILE A 274 8.71 0.38 -19.95
CA ILE A 274 8.53 -0.59 -18.87
C ILE A 274 8.86 -2.00 -19.36
N GLU A 275 9.53 -2.75 -18.50
CA GLU A 275 9.71 -4.19 -18.63
C GLU A 275 9.03 -4.83 -17.42
N LEU A 276 8.17 -5.83 -17.68
CA LEU A 276 7.83 -6.80 -16.65
C LEU A 276 8.82 -7.96 -16.78
N ASN A 277 9.13 -8.60 -15.66
CA ASN A 277 9.96 -9.80 -15.65
C ASN A 277 9.31 -10.87 -14.78
N GLN A 278 9.79 -12.11 -14.90
CA GLN A 278 9.38 -13.21 -14.03
C GLN A 278 10.60 -13.92 -13.47
N GLY A 279 10.58 -14.15 -12.16
CA GLY A 279 11.60 -14.91 -11.46
C GLY A 279 12.55 -14.05 -10.64
N ASP A 280 12.27 -12.78 -10.41
CA ASP A 280 12.89 -11.97 -9.34
C ASP A 280 14.43 -12.00 -9.34
N LEU A 281 15.03 -11.81 -10.52
CA LEU A 281 16.49 -11.74 -10.72
C LEU A 281 16.96 -10.32 -11.09
N ILE A 282 16.05 -9.57 -11.71
CA ILE A 282 16.29 -8.25 -12.27
C ILE A 282 15.25 -7.32 -11.70
N GLY A 283 15.66 -6.08 -11.42
CA GLY A 283 14.80 -5.06 -10.88
C GLY A 283 15.16 -3.68 -11.36
N GLY A 284 14.53 -2.69 -10.76
CA GLY A 284 14.76 -1.28 -11.06
C GLY A 284 13.71 -0.42 -10.37
N GLY A 285 13.64 0.85 -10.75
CA GLY A 285 12.62 1.77 -10.25
C GLY A 285 11.63 2.20 -11.34
N LEU A 286 10.42 2.52 -10.92
CA LEU A 286 9.33 3.05 -11.75
C LEU A 286 8.50 4.09 -10.99
N GLY A 287 7.75 4.91 -11.71
CA GLY A 287 6.80 5.86 -11.15
C GLY A 287 5.53 5.19 -10.62
N ARG A 288 4.81 5.86 -9.71
CA ARG A 288 3.53 5.34 -9.17
C ARG A 288 2.44 5.26 -10.22
N ASP A 289 2.44 6.20 -11.14
CA ASP A 289 1.50 6.26 -12.25
C ASP A 289 1.78 5.17 -13.30
N GLU A 290 3.04 4.79 -13.49
CA GLU A 290 3.39 3.64 -14.33
C GLU A 290 2.97 2.34 -13.67
N LEU A 291 3.20 2.20 -12.36
CA LEU A 291 2.67 1.08 -11.59
C LEU A 291 1.13 1.02 -11.69
N ALA A 292 0.46 2.16 -11.58
CA ALA A 292 -0.99 2.23 -11.77
C ALA A 292 -1.43 1.82 -13.18
N GLY A 293 -0.67 2.19 -14.21
CA GLY A 293 -0.86 1.71 -15.57
C GLY A 293 -0.72 0.20 -15.68
N ILE A 294 0.31 -0.39 -15.05
CA ILE A 294 0.52 -1.85 -15.01
C ILE A 294 -0.65 -2.55 -14.31
N VAL A 295 -1.13 -2.02 -13.18
CA VAL A 295 -2.32 -2.55 -12.48
C VAL A 295 -3.55 -2.52 -13.39
N ALA A 296 -3.78 -1.40 -14.10
CA ALA A 296 -4.88 -1.30 -15.05
C ALA A 296 -4.70 -2.29 -16.23
N GLY A 297 -3.48 -2.46 -16.74
CA GLY A 297 -3.14 -3.46 -17.75
C GLY A 297 -3.38 -4.91 -17.29
N ALA A 298 -3.12 -5.22 -16.03
CA ALA A 298 -3.43 -6.53 -15.43
C ALA A 298 -4.95 -6.80 -15.40
N ILE A 299 -5.74 -5.77 -15.05
CA ILE A 299 -7.21 -5.84 -15.05
C ILE A 299 -7.77 -5.97 -16.48
N GLU A 300 -7.12 -5.34 -17.46
CA GLU A 300 -7.52 -5.41 -18.88
C GLU A 300 -7.16 -6.74 -19.55
N SER A 301 -5.99 -7.29 -19.25
CA SER A 301 -5.44 -8.46 -19.96
C SER A 301 -6.10 -9.78 -19.59
N ASN A 302 -6.94 -9.80 -18.55
CA ASN A 302 -7.59 -10.99 -18.01
C ASN A 302 -6.64 -12.15 -17.63
N VAL A 303 -5.32 -11.93 -17.56
CA VAL A 303 -4.35 -12.92 -17.09
C VAL A 303 -4.60 -13.30 -15.63
N SER A 304 -4.18 -14.50 -15.27
CA SER A 304 -4.46 -15.08 -13.95
C SER A 304 -3.33 -16.03 -13.54
N GLY A 305 -3.02 -16.04 -12.24
CA GLY A 305 -2.00 -16.89 -11.64
C GLY A 305 -0.60 -16.43 -12.01
N VAL A 306 -0.39 -15.12 -12.14
CA VAL A 306 0.89 -14.55 -12.62
C VAL A 306 1.54 -13.73 -11.52
N THR A 307 2.83 -13.94 -11.29
CA THR A 307 3.70 -13.02 -10.55
C THR A 307 4.69 -12.35 -11.50
N VAL A 308 4.77 -11.02 -11.42
CA VAL A 308 5.69 -10.20 -12.24
C VAL A 308 6.43 -9.16 -11.42
N GLU A 309 7.73 -8.99 -11.71
CA GLU A 309 8.51 -7.83 -11.30
C GLU A 309 8.31 -6.69 -12.28
N ALA A 310 8.23 -5.45 -11.79
CA ALA A 310 7.95 -4.27 -12.62
C ALA A 310 9.00 -3.18 -12.43
N TYR A 311 9.60 -2.72 -13.53
CA TYR A 311 10.58 -1.64 -13.52
C TYR A 311 10.71 -0.96 -14.90
N ARG A 312 11.38 0.20 -14.92
CA ARG A 312 11.76 0.84 -16.19
C ARG A 312 12.96 0.15 -16.79
N ILE A 313 12.98 -0.02 -18.11
CA ILE A 313 14.12 -0.58 -18.85
C ILE A 313 15.41 0.18 -18.52
N LYS A 314 15.34 1.52 -18.46
CA LYS A 314 16.51 2.38 -18.16
C LYS A 314 17.08 2.24 -16.74
N THR A 315 16.31 1.69 -15.81
CA THR A 315 16.74 1.49 -14.41
C THR A 315 17.02 0.03 -14.11
N ARG A 316 16.98 -0.83 -15.14
CA ARG A 316 17.23 -2.27 -15.07
C ARG A 316 18.60 -2.54 -14.45
N THR A 317 18.58 -3.30 -13.36
CA THR A 317 19.79 -3.78 -12.67
C THR A 317 19.56 -5.21 -12.21
N LYS A 318 20.62 -6.02 -12.19
CA LYS A 318 20.58 -7.27 -11.45
C LYS A 318 20.34 -6.97 -9.97
N LEU A 319 19.54 -7.80 -9.31
CA LEU A 319 19.34 -7.68 -7.86
C LEU A 319 20.59 -8.07 -7.08
N GLN A 320 21.35 -9.04 -7.59
CA GLN A 320 22.66 -9.43 -7.10
C GLN A 320 23.59 -9.82 -8.27
N PRO A 321 24.90 -9.53 -8.18
CA PRO A 321 25.87 -9.93 -9.21
C PRO A 321 25.86 -11.43 -9.51
N GLU A 322 25.63 -12.25 -8.49
CA GLU A 322 25.69 -13.72 -8.51
C GLU A 322 24.46 -14.35 -9.18
N PHE A 323 23.37 -13.60 -9.35
CA PHE A 323 22.18 -14.13 -10.01
C PHE A 323 22.42 -14.26 -11.52
N PRO A 324 22.19 -15.44 -12.11
CA PRO A 324 22.34 -15.63 -13.55
C PRO A 324 21.32 -14.76 -14.27
N MET A 325 21.73 -14.08 -15.34
CA MET A 325 20.73 -13.45 -16.21
C MET A 325 20.21 -14.48 -17.18
N THR A 326 19.07 -15.06 -16.83
CA THR A 326 18.31 -15.88 -17.76
C THR A 326 17.52 -14.95 -18.66
N SER A 327 17.78 -14.99 -19.97
CA SER A 327 16.94 -14.30 -20.96
C SER A 327 15.70 -15.15 -21.25
N GLY A 328 14.62 -14.51 -21.66
CA GLY A 328 13.34 -15.15 -22.01
C GLY A 328 12.24 -14.92 -20.99
N ASN A 329 12.54 -14.24 -19.88
CA ASN A 329 11.55 -13.86 -18.87
C ASN A 329 11.11 -12.40 -19.01
N GLU A 330 11.72 -11.64 -19.91
CA GLU A 330 11.37 -10.24 -20.18
C GLU A 330 10.04 -10.14 -20.95
N LEU A 331 9.14 -9.31 -20.44
CA LEU A 331 7.87 -8.97 -21.07
C LEU A 331 7.85 -7.47 -21.36
N THR A 332 7.75 -7.13 -22.64
CA THR A 332 7.74 -5.73 -23.12
C THR A 332 6.60 -5.52 -24.11
N ALA A 333 6.03 -4.32 -24.12
CA ALA A 333 4.94 -3.96 -25.01
C ALA A 333 4.78 -2.44 -25.09
N SER A 334 4.06 -1.96 -26.09
CA SER A 334 3.71 -0.54 -26.23
C SER A 334 2.46 -0.12 -25.44
N THR A 335 1.76 -1.07 -24.83
CA THR A 335 0.58 -0.83 -23.98
C THR A 335 0.71 -1.60 -22.68
N TYR A 336 0.12 -1.07 -21.60
CA TYR A 336 0.19 -1.75 -20.30
C TYR A 336 -0.52 -3.10 -20.30
N THR A 337 -1.62 -3.24 -21.03
CA THR A 337 -2.30 -4.54 -21.24
C THR A 337 -1.41 -5.53 -21.97
N GLY A 338 -0.69 -5.06 -23.01
CA GLY A 338 0.20 -5.89 -23.80
C GLY A 338 1.38 -6.46 -23.02
N LEU A 339 1.82 -5.80 -21.93
CA LEU A 339 2.90 -6.31 -21.07
C LEU A 339 2.61 -7.69 -20.49
N PHE A 340 1.34 -8.08 -20.39
CA PHE A 340 0.92 -9.36 -19.83
C PHE A 340 0.67 -10.45 -20.88
N ALA A 341 0.74 -10.15 -22.18
CA ALA A 341 0.32 -11.06 -23.25
C ALA A 341 1.06 -12.41 -23.26
N ASN A 342 2.33 -12.42 -22.84
CA ASN A 342 3.18 -13.61 -22.80
C ASN A 342 3.61 -13.98 -21.37
N ALA A 343 2.92 -13.46 -20.35
CA ALA A 343 3.24 -13.79 -18.97
C ALA A 343 2.89 -15.27 -18.70
N ASN A 344 3.83 -16.01 -18.15
CA ASN A 344 3.62 -17.39 -17.75
C ASN A 344 2.87 -17.42 -16.41
N SER A 345 1.91 -18.34 -16.28
CA SER A 345 1.34 -18.67 -14.97
C SER A 345 2.41 -19.29 -14.08
N ASP A 346 2.39 -18.92 -12.80
CA ASP A 346 3.06 -19.60 -11.69
C ASP A 346 2.62 -21.07 -11.57
#